data_AF-A0A427UIY9-F1
#
_entry.id   AF-A0A427UIY9-F1
#
_cell.length_a   1.000
_cell.length_b   1.000
_cell.length_c   1.000
_cell.angle_alpha   90.00
_cell.angle_beta   90.00
_cell.angle_gamma   90.00
#
_symmetry.space_group_name_H-M   'P 1'
#
loop_
_entity.id
_entity.type
_entity.pdbx_description
1 polymer ?
#
loop_
_entity_poly.entity_id
_entity_poly.type
_entity_poly.pdbx_seq_one_letter_code
_entity_poly.pdbx_strand_id
1 'polypeptide(L)'
;MDLIIRFFVWVANCFLSGKAQAVGIAAFGAIISYALFKISPTVFSAAYFIYPNLEQYIFEHLFVAKLILLLVFMTPLSIGSFIAIQQLKSIYHKESYRHF
;
A
#
# COMPACT_ATOMS: atom_id res chain seq x y z
N MET A 1 10.84 -31.91 14.26
CA MET A 1 9.83 -31.61 15.29
C MET A 1 10.10 -30.25 15.95
N ASP A 2 11.27 -30.01 16.52
CA ASP A 2 11.59 -28.73 17.20
C ASP A 2 11.51 -27.49 16.27
N LEU A 3 12.02 -27.59 15.04
CA LEU A 3 12.00 -26.48 14.07
C LEU A 3 10.59 -26.09 13.59
N ILE A 4 9.71 -27.08 13.44
CA ILE A 4 8.32 -26.90 13.03
C ILE A 4 7.53 -26.24 14.18
N ILE A 5 7.73 -26.70 15.42
CA ILE A 5 7.07 -26.13 16.61
C ILE A 5 7.51 -24.67 16.81
N ARG A 6 8.81 -24.37 16.70
CA ARG A 6 9.32 -22.99 16.77
C ARG A 6 8.75 -22.08 15.68
N PHE A 7 8.57 -22.61 14.47
CA PHE A 7 7.90 -21.86 13.40
C PHE A 7 6.45 -21.54 13.76
N PHE A 8 5.66 -22.52 14.23
CA PHE A 8 4.26 -22.26 14.64
C PHE A 8 4.16 -21.28 15.81
N VAL A 9 5.05 -21.39 16.80
CA VAL A 9 5.12 -20.43 17.91
C VAL A 9 5.45 -19.02 17.39
N TRP A 10 6.40 -18.89 16.47
CA TRP A 10 6.74 -17.61 15.85
C TRP A 10 5.57 -17.02 15.06
N VAL A 11 4.89 -17.83 14.25
CA VAL A 11 3.69 -17.42 13.49
C VAL A 11 2.58 -16.98 14.44
N ALA A 12 2.25 -17.78 15.46
CA ALA A 12 1.25 -17.43 16.46
C ALA A 12 1.59 -16.12 17.19
N ASN A 13 2.87 -15.92 17.54
CA ASN A 13 3.33 -14.70 18.17
C ASN A 13 3.23 -13.48 17.22
N CYS A 14 3.47 -13.67 15.93
CA CYS A 14 3.26 -12.64 14.90
C CYS A 14 1.78 -12.22 14.75
N PHE A 15 0.85 -13.17 14.87
CA PHE A 15 -0.58 -12.88 14.86
C PHE A 15 -1.04 -12.21 16.17
N LEU A 16 -0.62 -12.72 17.33
CA LEU A 16 -1.01 -12.22 18.65
C LEU A 16 -0.41 -10.84 18.97
N SER A 17 0.78 -10.52 18.45
CA SER A 17 1.44 -9.23 18.66
C SER A 17 0.90 -8.11 17.75
N GLY A 18 0.01 -8.41 16.80
CA GLY A 18 -0.49 -7.43 15.82
C GLY A 18 0.47 -7.14 14.67
N LYS A 19 1.63 -7.81 14.60
CA LYS A 19 2.60 -7.66 13.49
C LYS A 19 1.98 -8.12 12.16
N ALA A 20 1.18 -9.18 12.18
CA ALA A 20 0.41 -9.63 11.01
C ALA A 20 -0.60 -8.59 10.52
N GLN A 21 -1.23 -7.83 11.42
CA GLN A 21 -2.16 -6.76 11.06
C GLN A 21 -1.45 -5.61 10.36
N ALA A 22 -0.25 -5.22 10.83
CA ALA A 22 0.55 -4.18 10.17
C ALA A 22 0.96 -4.60 8.75
N VAL A 23 1.37 -5.85 8.55
CA VAL A 23 1.65 -6.41 7.22
C VAL A 23 0.39 -6.43 6.34
N GLY A 24 -0.76 -6.78 6.92
CA GLY A 24 -2.05 -6.74 6.23
C GLY A 24 -2.43 -5.34 5.74
N ILE A 25 -2.17 -4.30 6.53
CA ILE A 25 -2.45 -2.90 6.14
C ILE A 25 -1.53 -2.45 5.00
N ALA A 26 -0.24 -2.82 5.04
CA ALA A 26 0.68 -2.54 3.94
C ALA A 26 0.25 -3.25 2.65
N ALA A 27 -0.14 -4.52 2.74
CA ALA A 27 -0.66 -5.30 1.63
C ALA A 27 -1.97 -4.71 1.07
N PHE A 28 -2.86 -4.24 1.94
CA PHE A 28 -4.09 -3.58 1.54
C PHE A 28 -3.83 -2.29 0.75
N GLY A 29 -2.88 -1.47 1.20
CA GLY A 29 -2.44 -0.29 0.46
C GLY A 29 -1.92 -0.62 -0.94
N ALA A 30 -1.13 -1.70 -1.06
CA ALA A 30 -0.62 -2.19 -2.34
C ALA A 30 -1.75 -2.69 -3.27
N ILE A 31 -2.74 -3.41 -2.72
CA ILE A 31 -3.90 -3.89 -3.49
C ILE A 31 -4.73 -2.72 -4.02
N ILE A 32 -4.96 -1.68 -3.22
CA ILE A 32 -5.67 -0.47 -3.68
C ILE A 32 -4.89 0.22 -4.80
N SER A 33 -3.58 0.43 -4.62
CA SER A 33 -2.73 1.01 -5.66
C SER A 33 -2.79 0.21 -6.96
N TYR A 34 -2.77 -1.12 -6.88
CA TYR A 34 -2.90 -1.99 -8.06
C TYR A 34 -4.30 -1.91 -8.70
N ALA A 35 -5.36 -1.87 -7.90
CA ALA A 35 -6.73 -1.74 -8.40
C ALA A 35 -6.92 -0.41 -9.14
N LEU A 36 -6.39 0.70 -8.60
CA LEU A 36 -6.40 2.00 -9.26
C LEU A 36 -5.64 1.98 -10.59
N PHE A 37 -4.47 1.35 -10.61
CA PHE A 37 -3.70 1.17 -11.84
C PHE A 37 -4.50 0.43 -12.91
N LYS A 38 -5.20 -0.65 -12.52
CA LYS A 38 -6.01 -1.46 -13.43
C LYS A 38 -7.27 -0.76 -13.93
N ILE A 39 -7.88 0.09 -13.12
CA ILE A 39 -9.09 0.86 -13.49
C ILE A 39 -8.74 2.11 -14.31
N SER A 40 -7.50 2.61 -14.18
CA SER A 40 -7.06 3.83 -14.85
C SER A 40 -7.32 3.89 -16.36
N PRO A 41 -7.10 2.84 -17.17
CA PRO A 41 -7.32 2.93 -18.62
C PRO A 41 -8.80 3.15 -18.96
N THR A 42 -9.71 2.54 -18.19
CA THR A 42 -11.15 2.71 -18.34
C THR A 42 -11.59 4.13 -17.99
N VAL A 43 -11.00 4.71 -16.94
CA VAL A 43 -11.27 6.10 -16.53
C VAL A 43 -10.73 7.08 -17.56
N PHE A 44 -9.54 6.83 -18.10
CA PHE A 44 -8.99 7.63 -19.21
C PHE A 44 -9.87 7.56 -20.45
N SER A 45 -10.31 6.35 -20.83
CA SER A 45 -11.23 6.17 -21.97
C SER A 45 -12.54 6.93 -21.78
N ALA A 46 -13.11 6.93 -20.58
CA ALA A 46 -14.32 7.69 -20.28
C ALA A 46 -14.05 9.21 -20.30
N ALA A 47 -12.90 9.66 -19.79
CA ALA A 47 -12.52 11.06 -19.79
C ALA A 47 -12.31 11.60 -21.22
N TYR A 48 -11.70 10.82 -22.11
CA TYR A 48 -11.55 11.18 -23.53
C TYR A 48 -12.89 11.31 -24.25
N PHE A 49 -13.88 10.48 -23.89
CA PHE A 49 -15.22 10.56 -24.48
C PHE A 49 -15.94 11.86 -24.10
N ILE A 50 -15.73 12.37 -22.89
CA ILE A 50 -16.39 13.59 -22.39
C ILE A 50 -15.62 14.85 -22.82
N TYR A 51 -14.29 14.76 -22.91
CA TYR A 51 -13.41 15.88 -23.25
C TYR A 51 -12.48 15.50 -24.42
N PRO A 52 -12.87 15.78 -25.68
CA PRO A 52 -12.06 15.40 -26.84
C PRO A 52 -10.71 16.13 -26.92
N ASN A 53 -10.60 17.35 -26.37
CA ASN A 53 -9.33 18.10 -26.34
C ASN A 53 -8.35 17.62 -25.25
N LEU A 54 -8.77 16.70 -24.38
CA LEU A 54 -7.97 16.21 -23.27
C LEU A 54 -6.77 15.37 -23.76
N GLU A 55 -6.90 14.73 -24.92
CA GLU A 55 -5.83 13.95 -25.56
C GLU A 55 -4.66 14.84 -25.99
N GLN A 56 -4.97 15.95 -26.64
CA GLN A 56 -3.97 16.91 -27.13
C GLN A 56 -3.23 17.58 -25.96
N TYR A 57 -3.97 17.94 -24.90
CA TYR A 57 -3.39 18.50 -23.67
C TYR A 57 -2.49 17.51 -22.93
N ILE A 58 -2.89 16.24 -22.85
CA ILE A 58 -2.06 15.19 -22.23
C ILE A 58 -0.80 14.94 -23.06
N PHE A 59 -0.89 14.99 -24.39
CA PHE A 59 0.28 14.83 -25.27
C PHE A 59 1.28 15.97 -25.10
N GLU A 60 0.81 17.22 -25.00
CA GLU A 60 1.66 18.39 -24.77
C GLU A 60 2.31 18.38 -23.37
N HIS A 61 1.63 17.79 -22.37
CA HIS A 61 2.10 17.72 -20.98
C HIS A 61 2.39 16.29 -20.51
N LEU A 62 2.84 15.42 -21.42
CA LEU A 62 3.02 13.98 -21.20
C LEU A 62 3.86 13.63 -19.96
N PHE A 63 4.91 14.41 -19.70
CA PHE A 63 5.77 14.23 -18.52
C PHE A 63 5.01 14.55 -17.22
N VAL A 64 4.28 15.67 -17.18
CA VAL A 64 3.51 16.11 -16.01
C VAL A 64 2.36 15.15 -15.74
N ALA A 65 1.65 14.71 -16.78
CA ALA A 65 0.58 13.74 -16.67
C ALA A 65 1.08 12.41 -16.08
N LYS A 66 2.22 11.88 -16.57
CA LYS A 66 2.84 10.66 -16.03
C LYS A 66 3.27 10.81 -14.57
N LEU A 67 3.81 11.98 -14.21
CA LEU A 67 4.26 12.25 -12.84
C LEU A 67 3.09 12.33 -11.86
N ILE A 68 2.01 13.01 -12.24
CA ILE A 68 0.77 13.06 -11.44
C ILE A 68 0.20 11.64 -11.28
N LEU A 69 0.14 10.86 -12.36
CA LEU A 69 -0.36 9.49 -12.33
C LEU A 69 0.43 8.61 -11.35
N LEU A 70 1.77 8.72 -11.42
CA LEU A 70 2.68 8.00 -10.54
C LEU A 70 2.42 8.36 -9.07
N LEU A 71 2.30 9.66 -8.76
CA LEU A 71 2.02 10.12 -7.41
C LEU A 71 0.68 9.59 -6.90
N VAL A 72 -0.37 9.64 -7.72
CA VAL A 72 -1.70 9.13 -7.37
C VAL A 72 -1.65 7.63 -7.05
N PHE A 73 -0.94 6.83 -7.85
CA PHE A 73 -0.82 5.40 -7.59
C PHE A 73 0.07 5.05 -6.41
N MET A 74 1.11 5.83 -6.14
CA MET A 74 2.01 5.58 -5.02
C MET A 74 1.42 6.02 -3.69
N THR A 75 0.40 6.89 -3.70
CA THR A 75 -0.19 7.45 -2.48
C THR A 75 -0.80 6.37 -1.56
N PRO A 76 -1.68 5.46 -2.00
CA PRO A 76 -2.25 4.42 -1.14
C PRO A 76 -1.19 3.46 -0.58
N LEU A 77 -0.20 3.09 -1.41
CA LEU A 77 0.94 2.27 -0.99
C LEU A 77 1.75 2.96 0.11
N SER A 78 2.04 4.25 -0.07
CA SER A 78 2.83 5.04 0.88
C SER A 78 2.08 5.22 2.21
N ILE A 79 0.78 5.50 2.16
CA ILE A 79 -0.09 5.61 3.35
C ILE A 79 -0.18 4.27 4.08
N GLY A 80 -0.46 3.18 3.37
CA GLY A 80 -0.54 1.85 3.98
C GLY A 80 0.78 1.44 4.65
N SER A 81 1.90 1.71 3.98
CA SER A 81 3.24 1.45 4.53
C SER A 81 3.55 2.32 5.75
N PHE A 82 3.18 3.60 5.73
CA PHE A 82 3.36 4.50 6.87
C PHE A 82 2.58 4.04 8.11
N ILE A 83 1.30 3.67 7.93
CA ILE A 83 0.47 3.17 9.03
C ILE A 83 1.05 1.86 9.59
N ALA A 84 1.49 0.96 8.71
CA ALA A 84 2.13 -0.30 9.11
C ALA A 84 3.41 -0.05 9.95
N ILE A 85 4.26 0.90 9.55
CA ILE A 85 5.46 1.28 10.29
C ILE A 85 5.10 1.86 11.67
N GLN A 86 4.09 2.72 11.75
CA GLN A 86 3.65 3.28 13.04
C GLN A 86 3.12 2.20 13.99
N GLN A 87 2.34 1.24 13.46
CA GLN A 87 1.86 0.11 14.25
C GLN A 87 3.01 -0.78 14.74
N LEU A 88 3.94 -1.14 13.85
CA LEU A 88 5.13 -1.91 14.23
C LEU A 88 5.94 -1.19 15.30
N LYS A 89 6.19 0.11 15.13
CA LYS A 89 6.91 0.93 16.13
C LYS A 89 6.22 0.90 17.49
N SER A 90 4.88 0.99 17.53
CA SER A 90 4.11 0.89 18.77
C SER A 90 4.21 -0.49 19.42
N ILE A 91 4.13 -1.56 18.63
CA ILE A 91 4.26 -2.94 19.12
C ILE A 91 5.65 -3.17 19.71
N TYR A 92 6.71 -2.83 18.98
CA TYR A 92 8.09 -2.97 19.46
C TYR A 92 8.35 -2.13 20.71
N HIS A 93 7.81 -0.91 20.77
CA HIS A 93 7.91 -0.10 21.97
C HIS A 93 7.24 -0.79 23.17
N LYS A 94 6.02 -1.30 23.04
CA LYS A 94 5.34 -2.04 24.12
C LYS A 94 6.07 -3.32 24.54
N GLU A 95 6.67 -4.04 23.60
CA GLU A 95 7.47 -5.24 23.89
C GLU A 95 8.74 -4.88 24.70
N SER A 96 9.43 -3.78 24.35
CA SER A 96 10.64 -3.35 25.07
C SER A 96 10.38 -2.93 26.53
N TYR A 97 9.23 -2.32 26.83
CA TYR A 97 8.88 -1.88 28.19
C TYR A 97 8.21 -2.96 29.04
N ARG A 98 7.74 -4.07 28.45
CA ARG A 98 7.21 -5.22 29.20
C ARG A 98 8.30 -6.14 29.77
N HIS A 99 9.54 -5.97 29.32
CA HIS A 99 10.69 -6.73 29.77
C HIS A 99 11.54 -6.00 30.83
N PHE A 100 11.04 -4.88 31.38
CA PHE A 100 11.59 -4.20 32.56
C PHE A 100 10.66 -4.38 33.76
#